data_AF-A0A9E4MIG5-F1
#
_entry.id   AF-A0A9E4MIG5-F1
#
_cell.length_a   1.000
_cell.length_b   1.000
_cell.length_c   1.000
_cell.angle_alpha   90.00
_cell.angle_beta   90.00
_cell.angle_gamma   90.00
#
_symmetry.space_group_name_H-M   'P 1'
#
loop_
_entity.id
_entity.type
_entity.pdbx_description
1 polymer ?
#
loop_
_entity_poly.entity_id
_entity_poly.type
_entity_poly.pdbx_seq_one_letter_code
_entity_poly.pdbx_strand_id
1 'polypeptide(L)'
;MNKNYDFSEAVRNPYAKQLKKQLTIRVDTDTISYFQQLAQEYAVPYQTLMNMYLRDCATTRARPHWAPGTKRRANKGLKTDKAQKVSGRLKKASGS
;
A
#
# COMPACT_ATOMS: atom_id res chain seq x y z
N MET A 1 -13.65 -20.36 37.50
CA MET A 1 -12.32 -20.30 38.13
C MET A 1 -11.29 -20.52 37.05
N ASN A 2 -10.42 -19.52 36.84
CA ASN A 2 -9.57 -19.38 35.65
C ASN A 2 -8.45 -20.43 35.63
N LYS A 3 -8.34 -21.17 34.53
CA LYS A 3 -7.19 -22.05 34.27
C LYS A 3 -6.06 -21.14 33.76
N ASN A 4 -4.99 -21.03 34.54
CA ASN A 4 -3.78 -20.32 34.14
C ASN A 4 -3.26 -20.97 32.86
N TYR A 5 -3.39 -20.27 31.73
CA TYR A 5 -2.79 -20.65 30.47
C TYR A 5 -1.33 -20.21 30.50
N ASP A 6 -0.43 -21.18 30.38
CA ASP A 6 1.00 -20.92 30.20
C ASP A 6 1.24 -20.49 28.75
N PHE A 7 1.65 -19.23 28.56
CA PHE A 7 1.94 -18.62 27.25
C PHE A 7 3.45 -18.62 26.95
N SER A 8 4.26 -19.40 27.67
CA SER A 8 5.70 -19.51 27.48
C SER A 8 6.10 -19.92 26.06
N GLU A 9 5.29 -20.76 25.40
CA GLU A 9 5.48 -21.24 24.02
C GLU A 9 4.61 -20.48 22.99
N ALA A 10 4.03 -19.34 23.36
CA ALA A 10 3.09 -18.62 22.49
C ALA A 10 3.82 -17.95 21.30
N VAL A 11 3.65 -18.51 20.11
CA VAL A 11 4.11 -17.90 18.86
C VAL A 11 3.42 -16.56 18.66
N ARG A 12 4.21 -15.48 18.56
CA ARG A 12 3.67 -14.14 18.31
C ARG A 12 2.90 -14.14 17.01
N ASN A 13 1.60 -13.91 17.10
CA ASN A 13 0.74 -13.82 15.93
C ASN A 13 1.34 -12.80 14.93
N PRO A 14 1.72 -13.20 13.70
CA PRO A 14 2.30 -12.30 12.69
C PRO A 14 1.37 -11.13 12.32
N TYR A 15 0.08 -11.23 12.67
CA TYR A 15 -0.91 -10.15 12.55
C TYR A 15 -0.89 -9.14 13.71
N ALA A 16 -0.23 -9.44 14.84
CA ALA A 16 -0.19 -8.57 16.02
C ALA A 16 0.62 -7.28 15.81
N LYS A 17 1.47 -7.22 14.77
CA LYS A 17 2.25 -6.02 14.43
C LYS A 17 1.52 -5.01 13.55
N GLN A 18 0.32 -5.34 13.06
CA GLN A 18 -0.44 -4.43 12.21
C GLN A 18 -1.54 -3.79 13.02
N LEU A 19 -1.30 -2.55 13.40
CA LEU A 19 -2.33 -1.71 14.01
C LEU A 19 -3.45 -1.52 12.97
N LYS A 20 -4.56 -2.23 13.16
CA LYS A 20 -5.76 -2.05 12.34
C LYS A 20 -6.25 -0.63 12.52
N LYS A 21 -6.41 0.11 11.43
CA LYS A 21 -7.10 1.41 11.46
C LYS A 21 -8.60 1.16 11.36
N GLN A 22 -9.37 1.72 12.28
CA GLN A 22 -10.82 1.70 12.18
C GLN A 22 -11.24 2.69 11.09
N LEU A 23 -11.98 2.21 10.10
CA LEU A 23 -12.49 3.03 8.99
C LEU A 23 -13.84 2.48 8.54
N THR A 24 -14.75 3.39 8.19
CA THR A 24 -16.08 3.04 7.67
C THR A 24 -16.01 2.97 6.16
N ILE A 25 -16.09 1.76 5.60
CA ILE A 25 -16.25 1.54 4.15
C ILE A 25 -17.72 1.32 3.81
N ARG A 26 -18.17 1.88 2.68
CA ARG A 26 -19.43 1.48 2.06
C ARG A 26 -19.14 0.32 1.12
N VAL A 27 -19.89 -0.76 1.27
CA VAL A 27 -19.75 -1.98 0.47
C VAL A 27 -21.15 -2.42 0.07
N ASP A 28 -21.29 -2.91 -1.16
CA ASP A 28 -22.57 -3.39 -1.67
C ASP A 28 -23.01 -4.66 -0.94
N THR A 29 -24.32 -4.82 -0.77
CA THR A 29 -24.91 -5.95 -0.04
C THR A 29 -24.48 -7.30 -0.64
N ASP A 30 -24.45 -7.41 -1.96
CA ASP A 30 -24.08 -8.65 -2.66
C ASP A 30 -22.63 -9.06 -2.36
N THR A 31 -21.74 -8.08 -2.25
CA THR A 31 -20.33 -8.32 -1.89
C THR A 31 -20.22 -8.83 -0.45
N ILE A 32 -21.00 -8.25 0.47
CA ILE A 32 -21.03 -8.71 1.87
C ILE A 32 -21.53 -10.15 1.95
N SER A 33 -22.63 -10.47 1.25
CA SER A 33 -23.20 -11.82 1.22
C SER A 33 -22.22 -12.87 0.68
N TYR A 34 -21.48 -12.53 -0.39
CA TYR A 34 -20.43 -13.39 -0.94
C TYR A 34 -19.34 -13.72 0.10
N PHE A 35 -18.80 -12.69 0.78
CA PHE A 35 -17.77 -12.89 1.80
C PHE A 35 -18.29 -13.60 3.06
N GLN A 36 -19.59 -13.49 3.38
CA GLN A 36 -20.20 -14.24 4.48
C GLN A 36 -20.29 -15.74 4.18
N GLN A 37 -20.66 -16.12 2.95
CA GLN A 37 -20.70 -17.52 2.53
C GLN A 37 -19.29 -18.14 2.53
N LEU A 38 -18.30 -17.44 1.97
CA LEU A 38 -16.90 -17.86 2.03
C LEU A 38 -16.39 -17.97 3.48
N ALA A 39 -16.72 -16.99 4.33
CA ALA A 39 -16.35 -17.01 5.75
C ALA A 39 -16.85 -18.26 6.47
N GLN A 40 -18.05 -18.73 6.13
CA GLN A 40 -18.62 -19.96 6.69
C GLN A 40 -17.83 -21.21 6.25
N GLU A 41 -17.40 -21.27 5.00
CA GLU A 41 -16.59 -22.38 4.48
C GLU A 41 -15.20 -22.43 5.13
N TYR A 42 -14.54 -21.28 5.28
CA TYR A 42 -13.19 -21.19 5.86
C TYR A 42 -13.18 -21.10 7.39
N ALA A 43 -14.33 -21.08 8.05
CA ALA A 43 -14.47 -20.89 9.50
C ALA A 43 -13.72 -19.64 10.04
N VAL A 44 -13.68 -18.56 9.25
CA VAL A 44 -13.01 -17.29 9.59
C VAL A 44 -14.03 -16.15 9.48
N PRO A 45 -14.07 -15.17 10.39
CA PRO A 45 -14.99 -14.05 10.28
C PRO A 45 -14.85 -13.28 8.96
N TYR A 46 -15.97 -12.90 8.33
CA TYR A 46 -15.98 -12.20 7.03
C TYR A 46 -15.10 -10.94 7.03
N GLN A 47 -15.08 -10.18 8.14
CA GLN A 47 -14.25 -8.98 8.26
C GLN A 47 -12.75 -9.30 8.24
N THR A 48 -12.36 -10.43 8.84
CA THR A 48 -10.97 -10.90 8.81
C THR A 48 -10.61 -11.39 7.42
N LEU A 49 -11.50 -12.16 6.79
CA LEU A 49 -11.31 -12.68 5.45
C LEU A 49 -11.16 -11.56 4.41
N MET A 50 -12.05 -10.56 4.46
CA MET A 50 -11.99 -9.40 3.57
C MET A 50 -10.67 -8.64 3.73
N ASN A 51 -10.21 -8.41 4.96
CA ASN A 51 -8.92 -7.77 5.22
C ASN A 51 -7.74 -8.60 4.69
N MET A 52 -7.79 -9.93 4.80
CA MET A 52 -6.75 -10.82 4.27
C MET A 52 -6.69 -10.74 2.74
N TYR A 53 -7.84 -10.77 2.06
CA TYR A 53 -7.92 -10.61 0.61
C TYR A 53 -7.33 -9.27 0.14
N LEU A 54 -7.71 -8.16 0.79
CA LEU A 54 -7.18 -6.84 0.45
C LEU A 54 -5.66 -6.75 0.65
N ARG A 55 -5.14 -7.40 1.70
CA ARG A 55 -3.71 -7.49 1.98
C ARG A 55 -2.96 -8.31 0.93
N ASP A 56 -3.55 -9.40 0.46
CA ASP A 56 -2.96 -10.22 -0.60
C ASP A 56 -2.89 -9.45 -1.93
N CYS A 57 -3.96 -8.74 -2.30
CA CYS A 57 -3.95 -7.85 -3.46
C CYS A 57 -2.85 -6.77 -3.38
N ALA A 58 -2.63 -6.20 -2.19
CA ALA A 58 -1.58 -5.19 -1.99
C ALA A 58 -0.16 -5.80 -2.09
N THR A 59 0.03 -7.03 -1.59
CA THR A 59 1.32 -7.72 -1.59
C THR A 59 1.72 -8.17 -2.99
N THR A 60 0.77 -8.75 -3.72
CA THR A 60 0.94 -9.16 -5.13
C THR A 60 1.02 -7.97 -6.10
N ARG A 61 0.66 -6.76 -5.63
CA ARG A 61 0.45 -5.57 -6.47
C ARG A 61 -0.50 -5.86 -7.63
N ALA A 62 -1.46 -6.74 -7.41
CA ALA A 62 -2.46 -7.10 -8.40
C ALA A 62 -3.19 -5.83 -8.85
N ARG A 63 -3.14 -5.55 -10.15
CA ARG A 63 -3.96 -4.50 -10.75
C ARG A 63 -5.33 -5.09 -11.01
N PRO A 64 -6.41 -4.33 -10.78
CA PRO A 64 -7.72 -4.77 -11.22
C PRO A 64 -7.66 -5.02 -12.72
N HIS A 65 -8.10 -6.20 -13.16
CA HIS A 65 -8.13 -6.56 -14.59
C HIS A 65 -8.93 -5.57 -15.45
N TRP A 66 -9.94 -4.92 -14.85
CA TRP A 66 -10.76 -3.89 -15.48
C TRP A 66 -10.10 -2.50 -15.46
N ALA A 67 -8.98 -2.31 -14.76
CA ALA A 67 -8.31 -1.01 -14.73
C ALA A 67 -7.63 -0.75 -16.08
N PRO A 68 -7.82 0.44 -16.69
CA PRO A 68 -7.11 0.78 -17.92
C PRO A 68 -5.61 0.74 -17.66
N GLY A 69 -4.86 0.11 -18.57
CA GLY A 69 -3.41 -0.01 -18.47
C GLY A 69 -2.76 1.35 -18.39
N THR A 70 -2.46 1.82 -17.17
CA THR A 70 -1.70 3.06 -16.99
C THR A 70 -0.29 2.81 -17.48
N LYS A 71 -0.03 3.11 -18.76
CA LYS A 71 1.33 3.35 -19.24
C LYS A 71 1.89 4.41 -18.29
N ARG A 72 2.77 4.02 -17.38
CA ARG A 72 3.59 4.97 -16.62
C ARG A 72 4.18 5.92 -17.66
N ARG A 73 3.79 7.20 -17.64
CA ARG A 73 4.69 8.24 -18.11
C ARG A 73 5.93 8.09 -17.23
N ALA A 74 6.92 7.39 -17.75
CA ALA A 74 8.25 7.41 -17.21
C ALA A 74 8.68 8.87 -17.27
N ASN A 75 8.64 9.57 -16.13
CA ASN A 75 9.28 10.86 -16.02
C ASN A 75 10.79 10.58 -16.05
N LYS A 76 11.35 10.41 -17.25
CA LYS A 76 12.78 10.49 -17.50
C LYS A 76 13.18 11.94 -17.26
N GLY A 77 14.01 12.15 -16.25
CA GLY A 77 14.84 13.35 -16.16
C GLY A 77 14.42 14.34 -15.10
N LEU A 78 14.80 14.08 -13.85
CA LEU A 78 15.50 15.11 -13.10
C LEU A 78 16.92 14.62 -12.87
N LYS A 79 17.73 14.68 -13.95
CA LYS A 79 19.17 14.74 -13.81
C LYS A 79 19.48 16.21 -13.54
N THR A 80 19.64 16.56 -12.26
CA THR A 80 20.32 17.81 -11.89
C THR A 80 21.81 17.60 -12.14
N ASP A 81 22.25 17.90 -13.36
CA ASP A 81 23.66 18.07 -13.67
C ASP A 81 23.76 19.28 -14.60
N LYS A 82 24.20 20.41 -14.05
CA LYS A 82 25.25 21.30 -14.59
C LYS A 82 25.53 22.43 -13.59
N ALA A 83 26.16 22.09 -12.48
CA ALA A 83 27.04 23.05 -11.80
C ALA A 83 28.37 23.08 -12.58
N GLN A 84 28.44 23.84 -13.68
CA GLN A 84 29.74 24.25 -14.21
C GLN A 84 29.63 25.49 -15.11
N LYS A 85 30.31 26.55 -14.65
CA LYS A 85 31.10 27.49 -15.47
C LYS A 85 30.35 28.64 -16.15
N VAL A 86 30.22 29.75 -15.43
CA VAL A 86 30.20 31.08 -16.03
C VAL A 86 31.54 31.75 -15.74
N SER A 87 32.57 31.37 -16.51
CA SER A 87 33.79 32.17 -16.61
C SER A 87 33.86 32.78 -18.01
N GLY A 88 33.73 34.11 -18.06
CA GLY A 88 34.24 34.93 -19.15
C GLY A 88 33.20 35.31 -20.21
N ARG A 89 32.82 36.60 -20.22
CA ARG A 89 33.19 37.57 -21.28
C ARG A 89 32.18 38.72 -21.36
N LEU A 90 32.44 39.79 -20.62
CA LEU A 90 32.04 41.15 -21.02
C LEU A 90 33.32 42.01 -20.98
N LYS A 91 33.98 42.09 -22.15
CA LYS A 91 34.97 43.13 -22.41
C LYS A 91 34.22 44.37 -22.93
N LYS A 92 34.53 45.51 -22.28
CA LYS A 92 34.70 46.86 -22.84
C LYS A 92 33.54 47.50 -23.61
N ALA A 93 32.91 48.48 -22.94
CA ALA A 93 32.51 49.83 -23.39
C ALA A 93 32.09 50.54 -22.07
N SER A 94 32.44 51.77 -21.68
CA SER A 94 32.70 53.03 -22.39
C SER A 94 32.98 54.13 -21.35
N GLY A 95 33.90 55.07 -21.62
CA GLY A 95 33.99 56.46 -21.07
C GLY A 95 34.26 56.60 -19.56
N SER A 96 35.07 57.52 -19.05
CA SER A 96 35.71 58.74 -19.56
C SER A 96 36.92 59.07 -18.67
#